data_AF-A0A2V8QCY5-F1
#
_entry.id   AF-A0A2V8QCY5-F1
#
_cell.length_a   1.000
_cell.length_b   1.000
_cell.length_c   1.000
_cell.angle_alpha   90.00
_cell.angle_beta   90.00
_cell.angle_gamma   90.00
#
_symmetry.space_group_name_H-M   'P 1'
#
loop_
_entity.id
_entity.type
_entity.pdbx_description
1 polymer ?
#
loop_
_entity_poly.entity_id
_entity_poly.type
_entity_poly.pdbx_seq_one_letter_code
_entity_poly.pdbx_strand_id
1 'polypeptide(L)'
;MADSRVNHFDLDWWVIQKRAIYVAALTLVLCAIAAGGALYVWKYGNPLRNVALKSDALAGARFMSYEGDVRVIRSATRQVVVANNDIQ
;
A
#
# COMPACT_ATOMS: atom_id res chain seq x y z
N MET A 1 -4.96 21.14 -62.18
CA MET A 1 -3.62 20.97 -61.57
C MET A 1 -3.56 21.84 -60.33
N ALA A 2 -3.73 21.25 -59.16
CA ALA A 2 -3.41 21.87 -57.89
C ALA A 2 -2.67 20.80 -57.08
N ASP A 3 -1.42 21.11 -56.77
CA ASP A 3 -0.40 20.23 -56.23
C ASP A 3 -0.81 19.79 -54.82
N SER A 4 -1.19 18.52 -54.66
CA SER A 4 -1.58 17.92 -53.37
C SER A 4 -0.34 17.60 -52.53
N ARG A 5 0.46 18.62 -52.19
CA ARG A 5 1.53 18.50 -51.20
C ARG A 5 0.94 18.74 -49.83
N VAL A 6 0.45 17.67 -49.21
CA VAL A 6 0.16 17.69 -47.76
C VAL A 6 1.47 18.02 -47.06
N ASN A 7 1.52 19.20 -46.45
CA ASN A 7 2.72 19.77 -45.88
C ASN A 7 3.12 18.92 -44.66
N HIS A 8 4.24 18.23 -44.73
CA HIS A 8 4.74 17.31 -43.69
C HIS A 8 4.76 17.97 -42.29
N PHE A 9 5.04 19.27 -42.25
CA PHE A 9 5.04 20.09 -41.04
C PHE A 9 3.67 20.16 -40.35
N ASP A 10 2.56 20.19 -41.08
CA ASP A 10 1.22 20.24 -40.49
C ASP A 10 0.84 18.91 -39.83
N LEU A 11 1.26 17.79 -40.45
CA LEU A 11 1.05 16.45 -39.90
C LEU A 11 1.90 16.22 -38.64
N ASP A 12 3.16 16.62 -38.65
CA ASP A 12 4.05 16.51 -37.49
C ASP A 12 3.58 17.39 -36.34
N TRP A 13 3.19 18.63 -36.64
CA TRP A 13 2.63 19.55 -35.65
C TRP A 13 1.36 18.99 -35.00
N TRP A 14 0.48 18.39 -35.80
CA TRP A 14 -0.74 17.74 -35.33
C TRP A 14 -0.46 16.56 -34.39
N VAL A 15 0.57 15.75 -34.66
CA VAL A 15 0.98 14.64 -33.79
C VAL A 15 1.55 15.15 -32.46
N ILE A 16 2.40 16.19 -32.50
CA ILE A 16 2.99 16.80 -31.30
C ILE A 16 1.89 17.39 -30.41
N GLN A 17 0.94 18.12 -30.99
CA GLN A 17 -0.17 18.73 -30.27
C GLN A 17 -1.06 17.67 -29.60
N LYS A 18 -1.40 16.59 -30.31
CA LYS A 18 -2.16 15.47 -29.73
C LYS A 18 -1.42 14.85 -28.54
N ARG A 19 -0.12 14.60 -28.68
CA ARG A 19 0.69 14.03 -27.59
C ARG A 19 0.71 14.97 -26.38
N ALA A 20 0.86 16.27 -26.59
CA ALA A 20 0.80 17.26 -25.52
C ALA A 20 -0.56 17.26 -24.80
N ILE A 21 -1.66 17.13 -25.54
CA ILE A 21 -3.02 17.01 -24.96
C ILE A 21 -3.12 15.76 -24.09
N TYR A 22 -2.63 14.61 -24.56
CA TYR A 22 -2.68 13.38 -23.76
C TYR A 22 -1.84 13.48 -22.49
N VAL A 23 -0.65 14.08 -22.55
CA VAL A 23 0.19 14.30 -21.37
C VAL A 23 -0.47 15.27 -20.39
N ALA A 24 -1.07 16.36 -20.88
CA ALA A 24 -1.81 17.30 -20.04
C ALA A 24 -3.01 16.64 -19.36
N ALA A 25 -3.81 15.88 -20.12
CA ALA A 25 -4.95 15.14 -19.59
C ALA A 25 -4.53 14.11 -18.54
N LEU A 26 -3.47 13.33 -18.82
CA LEU A 26 -2.92 12.37 -17.86
C LEU A 26 -2.47 13.06 -16.56
N THR A 27 -1.79 14.20 -16.69
CA THR A 27 -1.32 14.98 -15.53
C THR A 27 -2.48 15.49 -14.69
N LEU A 28 -3.53 16.01 -15.33
CA LEU A 28 -4.75 16.44 -14.64
C LEU A 28 -5.45 15.29 -13.92
N VAL A 29 -5.56 14.12 -14.56
CA VAL A 29 -6.16 12.93 -13.94
C VAL A 29 -5.36 12.48 -12.72
N LEU A 30 -4.02 12.43 -12.83
CA LEU A 30 -3.15 12.07 -11.71
C LEU A 30 -3.27 13.06 -10.54
N CYS A 31 -3.30 14.37 -10.83
CA CYS A 31 -3.53 15.40 -9.82
C CYS A 31 -4.89 15.24 -9.14
N ALA A 32 -5.96 14.96 -9.90
CA ALA A 32 -7.29 14.74 -9.34
C ALA A 32 -7.34 13.52 -8.43
N ILE A 33 -6.71 12.40 -8.82
CA ILE A 33 -6.63 11.18 -8.00
C ILE A 33 -5.82 11.46 -6.72
N ALA A 34 -4.66 12.10 -6.84
CA ALA A 34 -3.81 12.41 -5.68
C ALA A 34 -4.52 13.36 -4.70
N ALA A 35 -5.14 14.44 -5.20
CA ALA A 35 -5.89 15.37 -4.38
C ALA A 35 -7.11 14.71 -3.72
N GLY A 36 -7.86 13.90 -4.47
CA GLY A 36 -9.00 13.14 -3.94
C GLY A 36 -8.57 12.14 -2.86
N GLY A 37 -7.49 11.40 -3.09
CA GLY A 37 -6.91 10.48 -2.10
C GLY A 37 -6.44 11.21 -0.84
N ALA A 38 -5.75 12.35 -1.00
CA ALA A 38 -5.30 13.16 0.13
C ALA A 38 -6.48 13.69 0.95
N LEU A 39 -7.51 14.23 0.31
CA LEU A 39 -8.74 14.69 0.98
C LEU A 39 -9.47 13.55 1.70
N TYR A 40 -9.54 12.38 1.07
CA TYR A 40 -10.14 11.19 1.68
C TYR A 40 -9.38 10.76 2.93
N VAL A 41 -8.05 10.62 2.85
CA VAL A 41 -7.20 10.24 3.98
C VAL A 41 -7.26 11.29 5.09
N TRP A 42 -7.34 12.58 4.74
CA TRP A 42 -7.50 13.66 5.72
C TRP A 42 -8.84 13.57 6.47
N LYS A 43 -9.93 13.26 5.77
CA LYS A 43 -11.28 13.20 6.36
C LYS A 43 -11.56 11.90 7.12
N TYR A 44 -11.12 10.76 6.59
CA TYR A 44 -11.48 9.42 7.10
C TYR A 44 -10.30 8.68 7.77
N GLY A 45 -9.10 9.26 7.75
CA GLY A 45 -7.88 8.62 8.23
C GLY A 45 -7.27 7.65 7.22
N ASN A 46 -6.08 7.12 7.53
CA ASN A 46 -5.35 6.20 6.66
C ASN A 46 -5.92 4.77 6.77
N PRO A 47 -6.57 4.22 5.72
CA PRO A 47 -7.12 2.87 5.75
C PRO A 47 -6.04 1.76 5.83
N LEU A 48 -4.79 2.08 5.49
CA LEU A 48 -3.68 1.12 5.48
C LEU A 48 -2.92 1.05 6.81
N ARG A 49 -3.31 1.83 7.83
CA ARG A 49 -2.53 2.02 9.07
C ARG A 49 -2.28 0.73 9.86
N ASN A 50 -3.10 -0.31 9.70
CA ASN A 50 -2.99 -1.56 10.44
C ASN A 50 -2.59 -2.78 9.59
N VAL A 51 -2.28 -2.59 8.31
CA VAL A 51 -1.96 -3.70 7.40
C VAL A 51 -0.54 -4.23 7.65
N ALA A 52 0.38 -3.36 8.06
CA ALA A 52 1.77 -3.72 8.37
C ALA A 52 1.96 -4.33 9.79
N LEU A 53 0.98 -4.26 10.68
CA LEU A 53 1.11 -4.82 12.04
C LEU A 53 0.94 -6.35 12.10
N LYS A 54 0.67 -7.00 10.96
CA LYS A 54 0.47 -8.45 10.88
C LYS A 54 1.74 -9.25 10.56
N SER A 55 2.88 -8.61 10.32
CA SER A 55 4.11 -9.31 9.93
C SER A 55 4.98 -9.81 11.09
N ASP A 56 4.74 -9.37 12.32
CA ASP A 56 5.54 -9.81 13.48
C ASP A 56 4.67 -10.51 14.53
N ALA A 57 4.13 -11.68 14.18
CA ALA A 57 4.06 -12.71 15.20
C ALA A 57 5.52 -13.09 15.53
N LEU A 58 6.16 -12.29 16.40
CA LEU A 58 7.54 -12.52 16.86
C LEU A 58 7.69 -14.03 17.12
N ALA A 59 8.67 -14.66 16.50
CA ALA A 59 9.04 -16.04 16.77
C ALA A 59 9.55 -16.12 18.23
N GLY A 60 8.61 -16.25 19.17
CA GLY A 60 8.89 -16.13 20.59
C GLY A 60 7.74 -16.65 21.44
N ALA A 61 8.07 -17.01 22.68
CA ALA A 61 7.10 -17.38 23.68
C ALA A 61 7.09 -16.32 24.79
N ARG A 62 5.91 -15.92 25.23
CA ARG A 62 5.76 -15.03 26.39
C ARG A 62 5.62 -15.88 27.64
N PHE A 63 6.55 -15.71 28.58
CA PHE A 63 6.44 -16.28 29.91
C PHE A 63 5.61 -15.34 30.79
N MET A 64 4.55 -15.85 31.43
CA MET A 64 3.77 -15.11 32.42
C MET A 64 3.70 -15.90 33.71
N SER A 65 4.09 -15.25 34.81
CA SER A 65 3.87 -15.76 36.17
C SER A 65 2.40 -15.56 36.55
N TYR A 66 1.70 -16.63 36.89
CA TYR A 66 0.31 -16.59 37.34
C TYR A 66 0.16 -17.52 38.56
N GLU A 67 -0.32 -17.00 39.69
CA GLU A 67 -0.62 -17.77 40.90
C GLU A 67 0.51 -18.70 41.40
N GLY A 68 1.78 -18.31 41.21
CA GLY A 68 2.94 -19.09 41.67
C GLY A 68 3.50 -20.07 40.62
N ASP A 69 2.95 -20.09 39.41
CA ASP A 69 3.38 -20.96 38.31
C ASP A 69 3.74 -20.16 37.04
N VAL A 70 4.52 -20.75 36.13
CA VAL A 70 4.99 -20.12 34.88
C VAL A 70 4.24 -20.70 33.69
N ARG A 71 3.49 -19.84 33.00
CA ARG A 71 2.79 -20.17 31.75
C ARG A 71 3.57 -19.67 30.56
N VAL A 72 3.84 -20.56 29.61
CA VAL A 72 4.52 -20.28 28.35
C VAL A 72 3.48 -20.14 27.24
N ILE A 73 3.29 -18.93 26.73
CA ILE A 73 2.34 -18.66 25.64
C ILE A 73 3.10 -18.52 24.33
N ARG A 74 2.92 -19.47 23.40
CA ARG A 74 3.53 -19.36 22.06
C ARG A 74 2.83 -18.25 21.27
N SER A 75 3.62 -17.27 20.80
CA SER A 75 3.12 -16.11 20.04
C SER A 75 2.46 -16.53 18.72
N ALA A 76 3.03 -17.52 18.03
CA ALA A 76 2.55 -17.98 16.73
C ALA A 76 1.25 -18.80 16.78
N THR A 77 1.02 -19.59 17.84
CA THR A 77 -0.11 -20.53 17.93
C THR A 77 -1.14 -20.20 19.02
N ARG A 78 -0.87 -19.19 19.86
CA ARG A 78 -1.63 -18.87 21.08
C ARG A 78 -1.83 -20.06 22.04
N GLN A 79 -1.00 -21.09 21.92
CA GLN A 79 -1.03 -22.23 22.83
C GLN A 79 -0.36 -21.87 24.14
N VAL A 80 -1.01 -22.22 25.25
CA VAL A 80 -0.52 -22.05 26.62
C VAL A 80 0.03 -23.40 27.08
N VAL A 81 1.32 -23.45 27.41
CA VAL A 81 1.97 -24.61 28.02
C VAL A 81 2.31 -24.25 29.46
N VAL A 82 1.86 -25.07 30.40
CA VAL A 82 2.21 -24.93 31.83
C VAL A 82 3.59 -25.55 32.02
N ALA A 83 4.55 -24.79 32.56
CA ALA A 83 5.89 -25.30 32.86
C ALA A 83 5.85 -26.11 34.16
N ASN A 84 5.41 -27.36 34.07
CA ASN A 84 5.36 -28.24 35.25
C ASN A 84 6.76 -28.80 35.54
N ASN A 85 7.17 -28.79 36.82
CA ASN A 85 8.47 -29.30 37.30
C ASN A 85 8.51 -30.84 37.43
N ASP A 86 7.79 -31.56 36.56
CA ASP A 86 7.77 -33.01 36.59
C ASP A 86 9.07 -33.54 35.94
N ILE A 87 10.13 -33.53 36.75
CA ILE A 87 11.36 -34.27 36.48
C ILE A 87 11.08 -35.69 36.96
N GLN A 88 10.96 -36.62 36.01
CA GLN A 88 11.19 -38.04 36.26
C GLN A 88 12.34 -38.52 35.39
#